data_AF-A0A536WQE7-F1
#
_entry.id   AF-A0A536WQE7-F1
#
_cell.length_a   1.000
_cell.length_b   1.000
_cell.length_c   1.000
_cell.angle_alpha   90.00
_cell.angle_beta   90.00
_cell.angle_gamma   90.00
#
_symmetry.space_group_name_H-M   'P 1'
#
loop_
_entity.id
_entity.type
_entity.pdbx_description
1 polymer ?
#
loop_
_entity_poly.entity_id
_entity_poly.type
_entity_poly.pdbx_seq_one_letter_code
_entity_poly.pdbx_strand_id
1 'polypeptide(L)'
;AHNHPWLFALETAVSLPAASRMSFDGQVLANVPVRSRLRYEMISAIAPGQAREESRALLARALRLPAGYSRRAVALAQEWRAAGGSDANVLARALDFLRKGRFTYTLEPPLLGADPVDEFLFETKAGFCEHFASAFTVLMRAAGIPARVVTGYQGGDLNPVDQIITVRQSDAHAWTEVFLPGRGWVRIDPTAAAMPQRVNDGLARALPQMEGLPLMLRPDMAWLRAARYQWEALAHKWNVWVLGYSPERQRDLMLALGMRDADWQKLTALLFTFLGLMTIGLLVWSLRRLARPDPVQKAWQAFCGKLAARGIARAPHEGPRDYSARAARALPASRAAILRIGALYIALRYGTRSMENSGAPGAARLRRLVRELRLA
;
A
#
# COMPACT_ATOMS: atom_id res chain seq x y z
N ALA A 1 6.45 11.16 -7.54
CA ALA A 1 7.75 11.22 -8.23
C ALA A 1 8.42 12.54 -7.86
N HIS A 2 9.74 12.61 -7.79
CA HIS A 2 10.45 13.78 -7.25
C HIS A 2 10.87 14.79 -8.32
N ASN A 3 10.67 14.53 -9.62
CA ASN A 3 11.00 15.44 -10.72
C ASN A 3 12.47 15.91 -10.76
N HIS A 4 13.38 15.04 -10.29
CA HIS A 4 14.83 15.25 -10.37
C HIS A 4 15.49 14.07 -11.10
N PRO A 5 16.70 14.26 -11.64
CA PRO A 5 17.38 13.21 -12.41
C PRO A 5 18.10 12.17 -11.53
N TRP A 6 18.27 12.38 -10.22
CA TRP A 6 18.98 11.42 -9.37
C TRP A 6 18.17 10.16 -9.08
N LEU A 7 18.87 9.02 -9.01
CA LEU A 7 18.37 7.73 -8.56
C LEU A 7 19.00 7.38 -7.21
N PHE A 8 18.25 6.67 -6.37
CA PHE A 8 18.74 6.27 -5.05
C PHE A 8 19.53 4.97 -5.17
N ALA A 9 20.71 4.96 -4.56
CA ALA A 9 21.68 3.89 -4.65
C ALA A 9 22.41 3.74 -3.31
N LEU A 10 22.87 2.52 -3.02
CA LEU A 10 23.87 2.34 -1.97
C LEU A 10 25.24 2.79 -2.50
N GLU A 11 26.06 3.31 -1.60
CA GLU A 11 27.34 4.01 -1.79
C GLU A 11 28.02 3.91 -3.16
N THR A 12 28.50 2.73 -3.55
CA THR A 12 29.19 2.54 -4.83
C THR A 12 28.39 1.62 -5.75
N ALA A 13 27.69 2.18 -6.73
CA ALA A 13 27.01 1.40 -7.76
C ALA A 13 28.04 0.75 -8.70
N VAL A 14 28.07 -0.58 -8.74
CA VAL A 14 28.90 -1.40 -9.64
C VAL A 14 28.21 -1.56 -11.00
N SER A 15 26.90 -1.79 -10.98
CA SER A 15 26.06 -1.79 -12.18
C SER A 15 25.05 -0.64 -12.12
N LEU A 16 24.89 0.02 -13.26
CA LEU A 16 23.97 1.14 -13.41
C LEU A 16 22.68 0.67 -14.08
N PRO A 17 21.51 1.18 -13.65
CA PRO A 17 20.26 0.99 -14.36
C PRO A 17 20.34 1.41 -15.84
N ALA A 18 19.51 0.82 -16.69
CA ALA A 18 19.38 1.24 -18.08
C ALA A 18 19.05 2.75 -18.18
N ALA A 19 19.62 3.44 -19.17
CA ALA A 19 19.46 4.88 -19.38
C ALA A 19 19.84 5.76 -18.16
N SER A 20 20.86 5.34 -17.41
CA SER A 20 21.46 6.11 -16.33
C SER A 20 22.98 6.24 -16.50
N ARG A 21 23.56 7.21 -15.80
CA ARG A 21 24.99 7.53 -15.78
C ARG A 21 25.43 7.83 -14.34
N MET A 22 26.70 7.58 -14.04
CA MET A 22 27.30 8.00 -12.78
C MET A 22 28.00 9.35 -12.96
N SER A 23 27.75 10.30 -12.06
CA SER A 23 28.48 11.57 -12.01
C SER A 23 29.86 11.39 -11.39
N PHE A 24 30.75 12.37 -11.56
CA PHE A 24 32.11 12.33 -11.03
C PHE A 24 32.15 12.27 -9.49
N ASP A 25 31.10 12.72 -8.80
CA ASP A 25 30.98 12.67 -7.34
C ASP A 25 30.26 11.39 -6.85
N GLY A 26 29.92 10.47 -7.76
CA GLY A 26 29.36 9.16 -7.42
C GLY A 26 27.82 9.10 -7.39
N GLN A 27 27.12 10.14 -7.82
CA GLN A 27 25.66 10.12 -7.91
C GLN A 27 25.21 9.31 -9.13
N VAL A 28 24.16 8.52 -8.98
CA VAL A 28 23.50 7.85 -10.10
C VAL A 28 22.42 8.78 -10.66
N LEU A 29 22.53 9.13 -11.93
CA LEU A 29 21.64 10.06 -12.62
C LEU A 29 20.93 9.36 -13.78
N ALA A 30 19.61 9.38 -13.80
CA ALA A 30 18.80 9.06 -14.98
C ALA A 30 19.00 10.11 -16.08
N ASN A 31 18.87 9.69 -17.35
CA ASN A 31 18.96 10.60 -18.50
C ASN A 31 17.82 11.63 -18.54
N VAL A 32 16.68 11.33 -17.92
CA VAL A 32 15.52 12.21 -17.81
C VAL A 32 15.04 12.29 -16.36
N PRO A 33 14.45 13.42 -15.92
CA PRO A 33 13.90 13.54 -14.57
C PRO A 33 12.85 12.46 -14.27
N VAL A 34 12.90 11.89 -13.06
CA VAL A 34 11.96 10.85 -12.60
C VAL A 34 10.61 11.50 -12.30
N ARG A 35 9.67 11.37 -13.25
CA ARG A 35 8.30 11.94 -13.18
C ARG A 35 7.22 10.92 -12.87
N SER A 36 7.50 9.64 -13.03
CA SER A 36 6.62 8.54 -12.71
C SER A 36 7.33 7.54 -11.80
N ARG A 37 6.60 6.53 -11.31
CA ARG A 37 7.20 5.45 -10.53
C ARG A 37 8.12 4.63 -11.44
N LEU A 38 9.36 4.44 -11.01
CA LEU A 38 10.37 3.68 -11.73
C LEU A 38 10.75 2.44 -10.92
N ARG A 39 10.92 1.31 -11.60
CA ARG A 39 11.59 0.13 -11.06
C ARG A 39 12.92 -0.04 -11.79
N TYR A 40 13.99 -0.24 -11.03
CA TYR A 40 15.31 -0.52 -11.59
C TYR A 40 16.05 -1.52 -10.71
N GLU A 41 17.00 -2.21 -11.32
CA GLU A 41 17.89 -3.14 -10.64
C GLU A 41 19.31 -2.56 -10.69
N MET A 42 20.05 -2.75 -9.61
CA MET A 42 21.42 -2.28 -9.48
C MET A 42 22.20 -3.15 -8.50
N ILE A 43 23.50 -3.22 -8.70
CA ILE A 43 24.43 -3.89 -7.80
C ILE A 43 25.29 -2.81 -7.17
N SER A 44 25.42 -2.83 -5.84
CA SER A 44 26.27 -1.90 -5.11
C SER A 44 27.35 -2.67 -4.34
N ALA A 45 28.53 -2.08 -4.23
CA ALA A 45 29.61 -2.56 -3.37
C ALA A 45 29.64 -1.72 -2.08
N ILE A 46 29.66 -2.40 -0.94
CA ILE A 46 29.71 -1.77 0.40
C ILE A 46 31.15 -1.29 0.73
N ALA A 47 32.14 -1.73 -0.03
CA ALA A 47 33.48 -1.19 -0.01
C ALA A 47 33.96 -1.08 -1.47
N PRO A 48 34.20 0.13 -2.01
CA PRO A 48 34.90 0.22 -3.27
C PRO A 48 36.27 -0.44 -3.10
N GLY A 49 36.50 -1.50 -3.88
CA GLY A 49 37.80 -2.11 -4.01
C GLY A 49 38.80 -1.06 -4.53
N GLN A 50 39.93 -0.97 -3.82
CA GLN A 50 41.11 -0.16 -4.11
C GLN A 50 40.90 1.37 -4.17
N ALA A 51 41.77 2.07 -3.45
CA ALA A 51 41.89 3.52 -3.47
C ALA A 51 42.07 4.01 -4.91
N ARG A 52 40.97 4.46 -5.53
CA ARG A 52 41.08 5.27 -6.74
C ARG A 52 41.86 6.52 -6.35
N GLU A 53 42.98 6.75 -7.02
CA GLU A 53 43.63 8.05 -6.97
C GLU A 53 42.62 9.08 -7.49
N GLU A 54 42.14 9.92 -6.58
CA GLU A 54 41.17 10.95 -6.89
C GLU A 54 41.86 12.11 -7.60
N SER A 55 41.15 12.77 -8.51
CA SER A 55 41.71 13.91 -9.24
C SER A 55 42.14 15.02 -8.27
N ARG A 56 43.37 15.53 -8.43
CA ARG A 56 43.89 16.67 -7.64
C ARG A 56 42.93 17.88 -7.68
N ALA A 57 42.27 18.10 -8.82
CA ALA A 57 41.30 19.19 -8.96
C ALA A 57 40.05 18.98 -8.09
N LEU A 58 39.58 17.74 -7.96
CA LEU A 58 38.44 17.40 -7.10
C LEU A 58 38.80 17.51 -5.62
N LEU A 59 39.98 17.03 -5.23
CA LEU A 59 40.49 17.21 -3.86
C LEU A 59 40.65 18.68 -3.50
N ALA A 60 41.22 19.50 -4.39
CA ALA A 60 41.33 20.94 -4.19
C ALA A 60 39.95 21.61 -4.04
N ARG A 61 38.95 21.20 -4.83
CA ARG A 61 37.57 21.69 -4.69
C ARG A 61 36.97 21.29 -3.34
N ALA A 62 37.22 20.06 -2.90
CA ALA A 62 36.76 19.53 -1.63
C ALA A 62 37.51 20.09 -0.40
N LEU A 63 38.49 20.98 -0.61
CA LEU A 63 39.15 21.76 0.44
C LEU A 63 38.68 23.21 0.51
N ARG A 64 37.91 23.70 -0.47
CA ARG A 64 37.51 25.11 -0.54
C ARG A 64 36.53 25.48 0.58
N LEU A 65 36.82 26.62 1.20
CA LEU A 65 35.94 27.33 2.13
C LEU A 65 35.85 28.81 1.72
N PRO A 66 34.68 29.46 1.89
CA PRO A 66 34.56 30.89 1.66
C PRO A 66 35.41 31.66 2.69
N ALA A 67 36.09 32.71 2.24
CA ALA A 67 36.89 33.56 3.13
C ALA A 67 35.99 34.37 4.07
N GLY A 68 36.43 34.55 5.32
CA GLY A 68 35.79 35.44 6.30
C GLY A 68 34.70 34.81 7.19
N TYR A 69 34.23 33.61 6.85
CA TYR A 69 33.20 32.86 7.58
C TYR A 69 33.78 31.81 8.53
N SER A 70 33.01 31.41 9.55
CA SER A 70 33.31 30.27 10.43
C SER A 70 34.71 30.34 11.07
N ARG A 71 35.11 31.53 11.51
CA ARG A 71 36.49 31.81 11.97
C ARG A 71 36.87 30.95 13.16
N ARG A 72 35.93 30.69 14.08
CA ARG A 72 36.18 29.87 15.27
C ARG A 72 36.35 28.41 14.89
N ALA A 73 35.51 27.89 13.98
CA ALA A 73 35.66 26.53 13.46
C ALA A 73 36.98 26.35 12.71
N VAL A 74 37.38 27.33 11.89
CA VAL A 74 38.66 27.30 11.17
C VAL A 74 39.84 27.29 12.13
N ALA A 75 39.83 28.16 13.15
CA ALA A 75 40.90 28.21 14.16
C ALA A 75 41.01 26.88 14.94
N LEU A 76 39.87 26.31 15.36
CA LEU A 76 39.82 25.03 16.06
C LEU A 76 40.38 23.87 15.20
N ALA A 77 40.02 23.83 13.92
CA ALA A 77 40.49 22.82 13.00
C ALA A 77 42.01 22.91 12.75
N GLN A 78 42.54 24.14 12.63
CA GLN A 78 43.97 24.38 12.49
C GLN A 78 44.74 23.99 13.76
N GLU A 79 44.17 24.25 14.95
CA GLU A 79 44.73 23.78 16.23
C GLU A 79 44.86 22.26 16.26
N TRP A 80 43.81 21.53 15.86
CA TRP A 80 43.86 20.07 15.78
C TRP A 80 44.93 19.55 14.83
N ARG A 81 45.07 20.19 13.65
CA ARG A 81 46.09 19.83 12.68
C ARG A 81 47.49 20.06 13.25
N ALA A 82 47.73 21.20 13.89
CA ALA A 82 49.01 21.54 14.51
C ALA A 82 49.38 20.60 15.66
N ALA A 83 48.40 20.17 16.47
CA ALA A 83 48.62 19.31 17.65
C ALA A 83 48.79 17.81 17.32
N GLY A 84 48.35 17.35 16.15
CA GLY A 84 48.18 15.93 15.87
C GLY A 84 48.74 15.41 14.54
N GLY A 85 49.09 16.29 13.59
CA GLY A 85 49.77 15.99 12.31
C GLY A 85 48.97 15.14 11.30
N SER A 86 48.42 14.00 11.71
CA SER A 86 47.77 13.01 10.85
C SER A 86 46.26 13.24 10.70
N ASP A 87 45.71 12.85 9.55
CA ASP A 87 44.26 12.94 9.27
C ASP A 87 43.44 12.11 10.24
N ALA A 88 43.95 10.95 10.66
CA ALA A 88 43.29 10.07 11.63
C ALA A 88 43.16 10.74 13.01
N ASN A 89 44.19 11.47 13.44
CA ASN A 89 44.16 12.20 14.72
C ASN A 89 43.18 13.37 14.69
N VAL A 90 43.15 14.12 13.59
CA VAL A 90 42.17 15.20 13.38
C VAL A 90 40.75 14.65 13.40
N LEU A 91 40.51 13.55 12.70
CA LEU A 91 39.21 12.88 12.67
C LEU A 91 38.76 12.43 14.06
N ALA A 92 39.66 11.78 14.81
CA ALA A 92 39.38 11.33 16.17
C ALA A 92 39.03 12.50 17.11
N ARG A 93 39.77 13.62 17.03
CA ARG A 93 39.50 14.83 17.82
C ARG A 93 38.16 15.47 17.45
N ALA A 94 37.83 15.55 16.17
CA ALA A 94 36.55 16.11 15.73
C ALA A 94 35.35 15.28 16.20
N LEU A 95 35.45 13.95 16.13
CA LEU A 95 34.41 13.06 16.64
C LEU A 95 34.29 13.12 18.17
N ASP A 96 35.41 13.24 18.88
CA ASP A 96 35.42 13.42 20.33
C ASP A 96 34.82 14.77 20.75
N PHE A 97 35.11 15.84 20.01
CA PHE A 97 34.49 17.16 20.19
C PHE A 97 32.97 17.10 20.07
N LEU A 98 32.44 16.43 19.04
CA LEU A 98 31.00 16.24 18.88
C LEU A 98 30.40 15.38 20.01
N ARG A 99 31.09 14.31 20.42
CA ARG A 99 30.62 13.42 21.48
C ARG A 99 30.57 14.10 22.85
N LYS A 100 31.58 14.92 23.17
CA LYS A 100 31.69 15.63 24.46
C LYS A 100 31.00 16.99 24.47
N GLY A 101 30.67 17.53 23.30
CA GLY A 101 30.22 18.90 23.13
C GLY A 101 28.82 19.22 23.68
N ARG A 102 28.07 18.20 24.16
CA ARG A 102 26.67 18.30 24.63
C ARG A 102 25.73 18.85 23.55
N PHE A 103 25.89 18.37 22.32
CA PHE A 103 24.97 18.70 21.24
C PHE A 103 23.59 18.08 21.47
N THR A 104 22.57 18.64 20.83
CA THR A 104 21.19 18.13 20.86
C THR A 104 20.68 17.96 19.43
N TYR A 105 20.06 16.83 19.14
CA TYR A 105 19.41 16.62 17.85
C TYR A 105 17.95 17.08 17.91
N THR A 106 17.57 18.04 17.08
CA THR A 106 16.21 18.58 17.00
C THR A 106 15.82 18.91 15.55
N LEU A 107 14.56 18.68 15.20
CA LEU A 107 13.98 19.10 13.91
C LEU A 107 13.52 20.57 13.92
N GLU A 108 13.52 21.21 15.09
CA GLU A 108 13.19 22.62 15.31
C GLU A 108 14.38 23.32 15.95
N PRO A 109 15.51 23.45 15.23
CA PRO A 109 16.67 24.15 15.77
C PRO A 109 16.42 25.66 15.86
N PRO A 110 17.12 26.36 16.78
CA PRO A 110 17.15 27.82 16.76
C PRO A 110 17.59 28.35 15.39
N LEU A 111 17.06 29.49 14.99
CA LEU A 111 17.50 30.16 13.77
C LEU A 111 18.98 30.55 13.92
N LEU A 112 19.75 30.24 12.89
CA LEU A 112 21.15 30.63 12.77
C LEU A 112 21.26 31.88 11.90
N GLY A 113 22.23 32.73 12.22
CA GLY A 113 22.50 34.00 11.59
C GLY A 113 23.57 33.91 10.49
N ALA A 114 24.52 34.84 10.54
CA ALA A 114 25.49 35.06 9.48
C ALA A 114 26.61 34.00 9.45
N ASP A 115 26.93 33.39 10.59
CA ASP A 115 27.98 32.38 10.72
C ASP A 115 27.40 31.07 11.27
N PRO A 116 26.54 30.38 10.48
CA PRO A 116 25.74 29.26 10.98
C PRO A 116 26.57 28.10 11.52
N VAL A 117 27.78 27.88 11.01
CA VAL A 117 28.68 26.83 11.51
C VAL A 117 29.24 27.17 12.88
N ASP A 118 29.69 28.40 13.11
CA ASP A 118 30.23 28.81 14.41
C ASP A 118 29.10 28.88 15.45
N GLU A 119 27.97 29.49 15.09
CA GLU A 119 26.79 29.57 15.95
C GLU A 119 26.31 28.15 16.36
N PHE A 120 26.25 27.21 15.41
CA PHE A 120 25.91 25.82 15.72
C PHE A 120 26.95 25.14 16.62
N LEU A 121 28.23 25.18 16.28
CA LEU A 121 29.27 24.42 16.98
C LEU A 121 29.51 24.93 18.40
N PHE A 122 29.34 26.23 18.63
CA PHE A 122 29.80 26.86 19.86
C PHE A 122 28.73 27.54 20.68
N GLU A 123 27.56 27.84 20.11
CA GLU A 123 26.50 28.58 20.79
C GLU A 123 25.26 27.72 20.96
N THR A 124 24.51 27.45 19.89
CA THR A 124 23.22 26.76 19.98
C THR A 124 23.38 25.28 20.27
N LYS A 125 24.35 24.63 19.62
CA LYS A 125 24.62 23.18 19.71
C LYS A 125 23.39 22.30 19.51
N ALA A 126 22.36 22.83 18.85
CA ALA A 126 21.09 22.17 18.61
C ALA A 126 20.81 22.23 17.10
N GLY A 127 20.59 21.07 16.48
CA GLY A 127 20.50 20.97 15.02
C GLY A 127 19.98 19.62 14.56
N PHE A 128 19.73 19.50 13.25
CA PHE A 128 19.47 18.22 12.59
C PHE A 128 20.66 17.81 11.70
N CYS A 129 20.52 16.72 10.94
CA CYS A 129 21.62 16.07 10.22
C CYS A 129 22.47 17.03 9.35
N GLU A 130 21.83 17.96 8.64
CA GLU A 130 22.55 18.91 7.79
C GLU A 130 23.45 19.86 8.57
N HIS A 131 23.07 20.24 9.79
CA HIS A 131 23.89 21.08 10.67
C HIS A 131 25.18 20.35 11.07
N PHE A 132 25.04 19.11 11.54
CA PHE A 132 26.18 18.27 11.90
C PHE A 132 27.08 17.97 10.69
N ALA A 133 26.50 17.55 9.56
CA ALA A 133 27.25 17.22 8.34
C ALA A 133 27.98 18.43 7.77
N SER A 134 27.33 19.60 7.71
CA SER A 134 27.93 20.82 7.18
C SER A 134 29.05 21.33 8.08
N ALA A 135 28.80 21.43 9.39
CA ALA A 135 29.79 21.92 10.34
C ALA A 135 31.02 21.00 10.42
N PHE A 136 30.80 19.68 10.42
CA PHE A 136 31.89 18.70 10.38
C PHE A 136 32.68 18.80 9.07
N THR A 137 32.02 18.97 7.93
CA THR A 137 32.69 19.19 6.64
C THR A 137 33.58 20.43 6.68
N VAL A 138 33.10 21.53 7.26
CA VAL A 138 33.90 22.76 7.41
C VAL A 138 35.13 22.52 8.29
N LEU A 139 34.99 21.84 9.43
CA LEU A 139 36.10 21.49 10.30
C LEU A 139 37.16 20.64 9.56
N MET A 140 36.73 19.62 8.79
CA MET A 140 37.66 18.77 8.03
C MET A 140 38.39 19.56 6.95
N ARG A 141 37.68 20.39 6.18
CA ARG A 141 38.28 21.23 5.14
C ARG A 141 39.28 22.23 5.72
N ALA A 142 38.93 22.88 6.83
CA ALA A 142 39.80 23.83 7.50
C ALA A 142 41.06 23.17 8.08
N ALA A 143 40.98 21.89 8.47
CA ALA A 143 42.13 21.09 8.85
C ALA A 143 42.92 20.54 7.64
N GLY A 144 42.55 20.86 6.40
CA GLY A 144 43.25 20.37 5.21
C GLY A 144 42.88 18.95 4.79
N ILE A 145 41.77 18.39 5.29
CA ILE A 145 41.23 17.09 4.87
C ILE A 145 40.13 17.34 3.83
N PRO A 146 40.26 16.83 2.59
CA PRO A 146 39.21 17.01 1.58
C PRO A 146 37.92 16.34 2.05
N ALA A 147 36.83 17.11 2.08
CA ALA A 147 35.55 16.64 2.62
C ALA A 147 34.36 17.15 1.79
N ARG A 148 33.26 16.39 1.79
CA ARG A 148 32.01 16.75 1.12
C ARG A 148 30.80 16.29 1.91
N VAL A 149 29.72 17.08 1.83
CA VAL A 149 28.41 16.67 2.34
C VAL A 149 27.76 15.75 1.32
N VAL A 150 27.13 14.68 1.80
CA VAL A 150 26.29 13.79 1.02
C VAL A 150 24.90 13.79 1.61
N THR A 151 23.90 13.92 0.75
CA THR A 151 22.48 13.91 1.10
C THR A 151 21.80 12.71 0.46
N GLY A 152 20.94 12.05 1.22
CA GLY A 152 20.20 10.89 0.75
C GLY A 152 19.22 10.42 1.81
N TYR A 153 19.16 9.10 1.99
CA TYR A 153 18.31 8.46 2.99
C TYR A 153 19.14 7.46 3.78
N GLN A 154 18.82 7.29 5.05
CA GLN A 154 19.48 6.34 5.93
C GLN A 154 18.44 5.51 6.70
N GLY A 155 18.63 4.20 6.73
CA GLY A 155 17.70 3.27 7.36
C GLY A 155 16.59 2.80 6.41
N GLY A 156 15.34 2.94 6.86
CA GLY A 156 14.15 2.37 6.22
C GLY A 156 13.45 1.36 7.13
N ASP A 157 12.18 1.10 6.83
CA ASP A 157 11.31 0.20 7.59
C ASP A 157 11.22 -1.14 6.84
N LEU A 158 11.86 -2.18 7.37
CA LEU A 158 11.77 -3.53 6.83
C LEU A 158 10.38 -4.10 7.15
N ASN A 159 9.58 -4.32 6.11
CA ASN A 159 8.32 -5.00 6.25
C ASN A 159 8.56 -6.52 6.37
N PRO A 160 8.25 -7.16 7.51
CA PRO A 160 8.52 -8.58 7.70
C PRO A 160 7.61 -9.49 6.83
N VAL A 161 6.52 -8.95 6.27
CA VAL A 161 5.55 -9.72 5.48
C VAL A 161 6.08 -10.03 4.07
N ASP A 162 6.69 -9.05 3.41
CA ASP A 162 7.19 -9.17 2.04
C ASP A 162 8.70 -8.96 1.91
N GLN A 163 9.40 -8.72 3.03
CA GLN A 163 10.86 -8.52 3.11
C GLN A 163 11.33 -7.28 2.32
N ILE A 164 10.48 -6.28 2.17
CA ILE A 164 10.80 -5.04 1.48
C ILE A 164 11.16 -3.96 2.49
N ILE A 165 12.28 -3.28 2.24
CA ILE A 165 12.65 -2.07 2.98
C ILE A 165 11.94 -0.88 2.35
N THR A 166 11.08 -0.22 3.12
CA THR A 166 10.43 1.02 2.70
C THR A 166 11.21 2.23 3.22
N VAL A 167 11.67 3.07 2.30
CA VAL A 167 12.37 4.33 2.61
C VAL A 167 11.42 5.51 2.36
N ARG A 168 11.31 6.42 3.32
CA ARG A 168 10.36 7.55 3.33
C ARG A 168 11.09 8.89 3.42
N GLN A 169 10.37 9.99 3.18
CA GLN A 169 10.89 11.35 3.38
C GLN A 169 11.39 11.61 4.80
N SER A 170 10.77 10.97 5.81
CA SER A 170 11.23 11.03 7.20
C SER A 170 12.62 10.39 7.41
N ASP A 171 13.09 9.56 6.48
CA ASP A 171 14.38 8.89 6.56
C ASP A 171 15.48 9.70 5.84
N ALA A 172 15.14 10.92 5.36
CA ALA A 172 16.10 11.82 4.75
C ALA A 172 17.25 12.11 5.73
N HIS A 173 18.47 12.03 5.23
CA HIS A 173 19.66 12.15 6.06
C HIS A 173 20.83 12.77 5.28
N ALA A 174 21.71 13.43 6.04
CA ALA A 174 22.92 14.04 5.53
C ALA A 174 24.12 13.56 6.37
N TRP A 175 25.21 13.22 5.71
CA TRP A 175 26.47 12.80 6.32
C TRP A 175 27.65 13.46 5.60
N THR A 176 28.86 13.21 6.09
CA THR A 176 30.10 13.71 5.48
C THR A 176 30.89 12.56 4.89
N GLU A 177 31.52 12.77 3.74
CA GLU A 177 32.60 11.91 3.27
C GLU A 177 33.91 12.66 3.34
N VAL A 178 34.96 12.00 3.84
CA VAL A 178 36.32 12.54 3.90
C VAL A 178 37.24 11.69 3.03
N PHE A 179 38.13 12.33 2.29
CA PHE A 179 39.12 11.62 1.50
C PHE A 179 40.36 11.32 2.34
N LEU A 180 40.71 10.05 2.48
CA LEU A 180 41.91 9.60 3.18
C LEU A 180 42.87 8.93 2.17
N PRO A 181 44.13 9.37 2.07
CA PRO A 181 45.12 8.74 1.20
C PRO A 181 45.20 7.22 1.43
N GLY A 182 45.20 6.44 0.34
CA GLY A 182 45.23 4.97 0.41
C GLY A 182 43.91 4.30 0.81
N ARG A 183 42.88 5.05 1.24
CA ARG A 183 41.53 4.52 1.53
C ARG A 183 40.44 5.09 0.62
N GLY A 184 40.66 6.25 0.01
CA GLY A 184 39.66 6.94 -0.81
C GLY A 184 38.65 7.72 0.03
N TRP A 185 37.46 7.94 -0.52
CA TRP A 185 36.35 8.56 0.21
C TRP A 185 35.81 7.61 1.28
N VAL A 186 35.74 8.09 2.52
CA VAL A 186 35.25 7.36 3.68
C VAL A 186 34.04 8.09 4.24
N ARG A 187 32.91 7.40 4.35
CA ARG A 187 31.71 7.89 5.02
C ARG A 187 31.95 8.09 6.51
N ILE A 188 31.60 9.27 7.00
CA ILE A 188 31.56 9.65 8.42
C ILE A 188 30.20 10.28 8.71
N ASP A 189 29.48 9.73 9.68
CA ASP A 189 28.24 10.32 10.17
C ASP A 189 28.48 11.09 11.47
N PRO A 190 28.61 12.43 11.41
CA PRO A 190 28.81 13.24 12.62
C PRO A 190 27.58 13.26 13.54
N THR A 191 26.38 13.01 12.99
CA THR A 191 25.18 12.90 13.81
C THR A 191 25.23 11.65 14.68
N ALA A 192 25.75 10.54 14.14
CA ALA A 192 25.94 9.30 14.88
C ALA A 192 26.92 9.47 16.05
N ALA A 193 27.96 10.28 15.85
CA ALA A 193 28.98 10.54 16.87
C ALA A 193 28.43 11.38 18.03
N ALA A 194 27.55 12.34 17.73
CA ALA A 194 26.87 13.16 18.73
C ALA A 194 25.71 12.41 19.42
N MET A 195 24.92 11.64 18.66
CA MET A 195 23.69 10.96 19.10
C MET A 195 23.63 9.52 18.59
N PRO A 196 24.35 8.56 19.22
CA PRO A 196 24.44 7.18 18.76
C PRO A 196 23.09 6.45 18.65
N GLN A 197 22.11 6.82 19.50
CA GLN A 197 20.77 6.23 19.52
C GLN A 197 20.00 6.43 18.20
N ARG A 198 20.31 7.49 17.44
CA ARG A 198 19.65 7.76 16.15
C ARG A 198 19.96 6.73 15.07
N VAL A 199 21.19 6.23 15.02
CA VAL A 199 21.64 5.34 13.95
C VAL A 199 21.11 3.92 14.12
N ASN A 200 21.00 3.44 15.36
CA ASN A 200 20.57 2.07 15.64
C ASN A 200 19.05 1.90 15.57
N ASP A 201 18.28 2.93 15.94
CA ASP A 201 16.85 2.81 16.14
C ASP A 201 15.99 3.54 15.09
N GLY A 202 16.61 4.36 14.23
CA GLY A 202 15.93 5.19 13.24
C GLY A 202 15.29 6.45 13.85
N LEU A 203 15.06 7.49 13.01
CA LEU A 203 14.61 8.82 13.46
C LEU A 203 13.35 8.76 14.35
N ALA A 204 12.38 7.90 14.00
CA ALA A 204 11.11 7.78 14.71
C ALA A 204 11.23 7.19 16.12
N ARG A 205 12.30 6.46 16.44
CA ARG A 205 12.54 5.90 17.78
C ARG A 205 13.53 6.72 18.61
N ALA A 206 14.42 7.45 17.94
CA ALA A 206 15.45 8.26 18.59
C ALA A 206 14.94 9.61 19.14
N LEU A 207 13.72 10.00 18.77
CA LEU A 207 13.02 11.18 19.29
C LEU A 207 11.75 10.75 20.04
N PRO A 208 11.86 10.28 21.30
CA PRO A 208 10.72 9.77 22.06
C PRO A 208 9.72 10.85 22.50
N GLN A 209 10.04 12.14 22.36
CA GLN A 209 9.20 13.26 22.81
C GLN A 209 8.86 14.22 21.68
N MET A 210 8.01 13.81 20.73
CA MET A 210 7.36 14.77 19.82
C MET A 210 5.85 14.65 19.84
N GLU A 211 5.20 15.76 20.20
CA GLU A 211 3.77 16.05 20.05
C GLU A 211 3.34 16.17 18.57
N GLY A 212 4.24 16.01 17.58
CA GLY A 212 3.98 16.26 16.15
C GLY A 212 4.07 15.06 15.20
N LEU A 213 4.40 13.85 15.65
CA LEU A 213 4.45 12.69 14.74
C LEU A 213 3.02 12.25 14.35
N PRO A 214 2.72 12.08 13.05
CA PRO A 214 1.45 11.51 12.59
C PRO A 214 1.19 10.18 13.31
N LEU A 215 -0.06 9.94 13.75
CA LEU A 215 -0.43 8.79 14.59
C LEU A 215 0.12 7.44 14.08
N MET A 216 0.22 7.27 12.77
CA MET A 216 0.72 6.05 12.11
C MET A 216 2.22 5.77 12.28
N LEU A 217 3.01 6.77 12.65
CA LEU A 217 4.47 6.68 12.87
C LEU A 217 4.82 6.46 14.36
N ARG A 218 3.83 6.48 15.26
CA ARG A 218 4.08 6.30 16.69
C ARG A 218 4.39 4.83 17.02
N PRO A 219 5.44 4.55 17.81
CA PRO A 219 5.92 3.18 18.08
C PRO A 219 5.07 2.41 19.10
N ASP A 220 4.14 3.07 19.78
CA ASP A 220 3.32 2.59 20.90
C ASP A 220 2.17 1.64 20.50
N MET A 221 1.76 1.62 19.22
CA MET A 221 0.64 0.79 18.76
C MET A 221 1.08 -0.36 17.82
N ALA A 222 1.52 -1.47 18.41
CA ALA A 222 2.04 -2.64 17.68
C ALA A 222 1.06 -3.21 16.63
N TRP A 223 -0.24 -3.25 16.94
CA TRP A 223 -1.28 -3.75 16.03
C TRP A 223 -1.48 -2.84 14.81
N LEU A 224 -1.37 -1.52 15.00
CA LEU A 224 -1.50 -0.52 13.92
C LEU A 224 -0.34 -0.66 12.93
N ARG A 225 0.88 -0.91 13.44
CA ARG A 225 2.05 -1.24 12.62
C ARG A 225 1.85 -2.53 11.83
N ALA A 226 1.33 -3.58 12.46
CA ALA A 226 1.04 -4.85 11.78
C ALA A 226 0.01 -4.66 10.66
N ALA A 227 -1.07 -3.91 10.92
CA ALA A 227 -2.06 -3.57 9.91
C ALA A 227 -1.46 -2.74 8.76
N ARG A 228 -0.60 -1.76 9.08
CA ARG A 228 0.15 -0.98 8.08
C ARG A 228 1.05 -1.88 7.23
N TYR A 229 1.81 -2.80 7.81
CA TYR A 229 2.65 -3.73 7.06
C TYR A 229 1.85 -4.62 6.11
N GLN A 230 0.70 -5.12 6.54
CA GLN A 230 -0.18 -5.90 5.67
C GLN A 230 -0.75 -5.05 4.53
N TRP A 231 -1.19 -3.82 4.83
CA TRP A 231 -1.69 -2.89 3.82
C TRP A 231 -0.59 -2.51 2.81
N GLU A 232 0.62 -2.22 3.27
CA GLU A 232 1.75 -1.87 2.42
C GLU A 232 2.17 -3.05 1.53
N ALA A 233 2.17 -4.27 2.06
CA ALA A 233 2.44 -5.47 1.26
C ALA A 233 1.37 -5.70 0.19
N LEU A 234 0.09 -5.48 0.52
CA LEU A 234 -1.02 -5.57 -0.44
C LEU A 234 -0.92 -4.46 -1.50
N ALA A 235 -0.65 -3.23 -1.09
CA ALA A 235 -0.49 -2.10 -2.00
C ALA A 235 0.73 -2.29 -2.92
N HIS A 236 1.85 -2.81 -2.40
CA HIS A 236 3.01 -3.17 -3.20
C HIS A 236 2.67 -4.28 -4.19
N LYS A 237 2.03 -5.37 -3.75
CA LYS A 237 1.57 -6.44 -4.64
C LYS A 237 0.64 -5.91 -5.73
N TRP A 238 -0.32 -5.06 -5.39
CA TRP A 238 -1.21 -4.40 -6.35
C TRP A 238 -0.46 -3.49 -7.31
N ASN A 239 0.47 -2.66 -6.82
CA ASN A 239 1.30 -1.80 -7.66
C ASN A 239 2.13 -2.63 -8.65
N VAL A 240 2.69 -3.75 -8.20
CA VAL A 240 3.46 -4.65 -9.05
C VAL A 240 2.56 -5.40 -10.02
N TRP A 241 1.39 -5.92 -9.61
CA TRP A 241 0.52 -6.75 -10.46
C TRP A 241 -0.39 -5.96 -11.41
N VAL A 242 -1.00 -4.88 -10.94
CA VAL A 242 -2.05 -4.16 -11.66
C VAL A 242 -1.49 -2.92 -12.35
N LEU A 243 -0.66 -2.14 -11.66
CA LEU A 243 -0.11 -0.88 -12.21
C LEU A 243 1.23 -1.08 -12.93
N GLY A 244 1.93 -2.18 -12.67
CA GLY A 244 3.16 -2.60 -13.33
C GLY A 244 2.94 -3.78 -14.28
N TYR A 245 1.77 -3.86 -14.93
CA TYR A 245 1.47 -4.88 -15.92
C TYR A 245 2.51 -4.82 -17.05
N SER A 246 3.36 -5.84 -17.14
CA SER A 246 4.42 -5.94 -18.14
C SER A 246 4.14 -7.14 -19.06
N PRO A 247 4.45 -7.04 -20.37
CA PRO A 247 4.18 -8.13 -21.33
C PRO A 247 4.79 -9.48 -20.93
N GLU A 248 5.90 -9.46 -20.19
CA GLU A 248 6.61 -10.65 -19.72
C GLU A 248 5.77 -11.46 -18.73
N ARG A 249 4.99 -10.80 -17.86
CA ARG A 249 4.14 -11.47 -16.87
C ARG A 249 2.82 -11.95 -17.42
N GLN A 250 2.30 -11.28 -18.45
CA GLN A 250 1.24 -11.88 -19.28
C GLN A 250 1.73 -13.23 -19.79
N ARG A 251 2.97 -13.32 -20.30
CA ARG A 251 3.55 -14.58 -20.78
C ARG A 251 3.69 -15.63 -19.65
N ASP A 252 4.15 -15.26 -18.46
CA ASP A 252 4.28 -16.21 -17.33
C ASP A 252 2.93 -16.75 -16.84
N LEU A 253 1.90 -15.91 -16.73
CA LEU A 253 0.55 -16.34 -16.39
C LEU A 253 -0.03 -17.26 -17.49
N MET A 254 0.24 -16.93 -18.75
CA MET A 254 -0.18 -17.76 -19.89
C MET A 254 0.53 -19.11 -19.87
N LEU A 255 1.82 -19.15 -19.51
CA LEU A 255 2.56 -20.40 -19.32
C LEU A 255 2.00 -21.24 -18.16
N ALA A 256 1.64 -20.61 -17.04
CA ALA A 256 0.99 -21.29 -15.90
C ALA A 256 -0.40 -21.86 -16.25
N LEU A 257 -1.11 -21.22 -17.19
CA LEU A 257 -2.37 -21.70 -17.76
C LEU A 257 -2.16 -22.64 -18.97
N GLY A 258 -0.92 -23.03 -19.27
CA GLY A 258 -0.58 -23.98 -20.35
C GLY A 258 -0.60 -23.40 -21.77
N MET A 259 -0.76 -22.08 -21.92
CA MET A 259 -0.82 -21.38 -23.22
C MET A 259 0.56 -20.79 -23.57
N ARG A 260 1.34 -21.53 -24.36
CA ARG A 260 2.69 -21.11 -24.79
C ARG A 260 2.69 -19.95 -25.80
N ASP A 261 1.64 -19.83 -26.62
CA ASP A 261 1.45 -18.76 -27.61
C ASP A 261 0.06 -18.12 -27.46
N ALA A 262 -0.08 -17.24 -26.46
CA ALA A 262 -1.31 -16.50 -26.21
C ALA A 262 -1.42 -15.30 -27.15
N ASP A 263 -2.09 -15.51 -28.30
CA ASP A 263 -2.47 -14.45 -29.22
C ASP A 263 -3.72 -13.70 -28.70
N TRP A 264 -3.89 -12.42 -29.07
CA TRP A 264 -5.02 -11.59 -28.64
C TRP A 264 -6.38 -12.23 -29.00
N GLN A 265 -6.42 -12.97 -30.11
CA GLN A 265 -7.59 -13.73 -30.55
C GLN A 265 -7.99 -14.81 -29.52
N LYS A 266 -7.03 -15.57 -29.00
CA LYS A 266 -7.27 -16.62 -27.99
C LYS A 266 -7.74 -16.01 -26.68
N LEU A 267 -7.20 -14.85 -26.30
CA LEU A 267 -7.61 -14.10 -25.11
C LEU A 267 -9.04 -13.57 -25.23
N THR A 268 -9.41 -13.02 -26.39
CA THR A 268 -10.80 -12.60 -26.64
C THR A 268 -11.75 -13.80 -26.61
N ALA A 269 -11.38 -14.92 -27.23
CA ALA A 269 -12.19 -16.14 -27.22
C ALA A 269 -12.43 -16.65 -25.78
N LEU A 270 -11.40 -16.62 -24.92
CA LEU A 270 -11.49 -17.00 -23.50
C LEU A 270 -12.42 -16.08 -22.71
N LEU A 271 -12.32 -14.76 -22.91
CA LEU A 271 -13.18 -13.79 -22.27
C LEU A 271 -14.64 -13.99 -22.66
N PHE A 272 -14.93 -14.18 -23.95
CA PHE A 272 -16.28 -14.42 -24.43
C PHE A 272 -16.84 -15.77 -23.99
N THR A 273 -16.02 -16.81 -23.89
CA THR A 273 -16.47 -18.10 -23.33
C THR A 273 -16.78 -17.98 -21.84
N PHE A 274 -15.94 -17.30 -21.05
CA PHE A 274 -16.21 -17.08 -19.63
C PHE A 274 -17.48 -16.24 -19.40
N LEU A 275 -17.64 -15.13 -20.12
CA LEU A 275 -18.83 -14.28 -20.04
C LEU A 275 -20.09 -15.04 -20.50
N GLY A 276 -19.97 -15.85 -21.57
CA GLY A 276 -21.03 -16.72 -22.06
C GLY A 276 -21.47 -17.75 -21.01
N LEU A 277 -20.51 -18.46 -20.39
CA LEU A 277 -20.79 -19.43 -19.32
C LEU A 277 -21.42 -18.77 -18.10
N MET A 278 -20.94 -17.59 -17.69
CA MET A 278 -21.53 -16.83 -16.59
C MET A 278 -22.98 -16.43 -16.89
N THR A 279 -23.24 -15.94 -18.11
CA THR A 279 -24.57 -15.53 -18.56
C THR A 279 -25.52 -16.72 -18.62
N ILE A 280 -25.08 -17.86 -19.16
CA ILE A 280 -25.85 -19.11 -19.16
C ILE A 280 -26.14 -19.57 -17.73
N GLY A 281 -25.16 -19.51 -16.83
CA GLY A 281 -25.33 -19.86 -15.42
C GLY A 281 -26.38 -19.00 -14.72
N LEU A 282 -26.33 -17.68 -14.93
CA LEU A 282 -27.32 -16.74 -14.41
C LEU A 282 -28.70 -16.95 -15.02
N LEU A 283 -28.78 -17.26 -16.32
CA LEU A 283 -30.04 -17.56 -17.01
C LEU A 283 -30.68 -18.83 -16.44
N VAL A 284 -29.91 -19.91 -16.31
CA VAL A 284 -30.38 -21.18 -15.71
C VAL A 284 -30.85 -20.95 -14.27
N TRP A 285 -30.11 -20.17 -13.49
CA TRP A 285 -30.49 -19.83 -12.13
C TRP A 285 -31.79 -19.00 -12.06
N SER A 286 -31.94 -18.01 -12.94
CA SER A 286 -33.14 -17.18 -13.06
C SER A 286 -34.37 -18.01 -13.47
N LEU A 287 -34.22 -18.85 -14.50
CA LEU A 287 -35.30 -19.72 -14.99
C LEU A 287 -35.72 -20.74 -13.92
N ARG A 288 -34.78 -21.29 -13.15
CA ARG A 288 -35.10 -22.19 -12.01
C ARG A 288 -35.88 -21.48 -10.90
N ARG A 289 -35.67 -20.18 -10.68
CA ARG A 289 -36.45 -19.39 -9.73
C ARG A 289 -37.85 -19.07 -10.25
N LEU A 290 -38.00 -18.77 -11.54
CA LEU A 290 -39.28 -18.55 -12.20
C LEU A 290 -40.13 -19.83 -12.28
N ALA A 291 -39.50 -21.00 -12.43
CA ALA A 291 -40.18 -22.29 -12.55
C ALA A 291 -40.74 -22.85 -11.24
N ARG A 292 -40.60 -22.16 -10.09
CA ARG A 292 -41.20 -22.62 -8.82
C ARG A 292 -42.73 -22.43 -8.87
N PRO A 293 -43.54 -23.49 -9.00
CA PRO A 293 -44.98 -23.34 -9.13
C PRO A 293 -45.57 -22.88 -7.79
N ASP A 294 -46.42 -21.86 -7.82
CA ASP A 294 -47.12 -21.38 -6.61
C ASP A 294 -48.00 -22.53 -6.04
N PRO A 295 -47.71 -23.01 -4.81
CA PRO A 295 -48.43 -24.13 -4.22
C PRO A 295 -49.92 -23.85 -3.97
N VAL A 296 -50.33 -22.59 -3.81
CA VAL A 296 -51.73 -22.16 -3.66
C VAL A 296 -52.45 -22.28 -4.99
N GLN A 297 -51.81 -21.82 -6.08
CA GLN A 297 -52.36 -21.91 -7.43
C GLN A 297 -52.53 -23.37 -7.89
N LYS A 298 -51.56 -24.24 -7.58
CA LYS A 298 -51.65 -25.67 -7.89
C LYS A 298 -52.84 -26.34 -7.17
N ALA A 299 -53.09 -26.00 -5.91
CA ALA A 299 -54.23 -26.52 -5.15
C ALA A 299 -55.57 -26.02 -5.70
N TRP A 300 -55.65 -24.76 -6.15
CA TRP A 300 -56.83 -24.20 -6.79
C TRP A 300 -57.15 -24.83 -8.14
N GLN A 301 -56.12 -25.11 -8.96
CA GLN A 301 -56.29 -25.84 -10.22
C GLN A 301 -56.84 -27.25 -9.99
N ALA A 302 -56.33 -27.96 -8.97
CA ALA A 302 -56.85 -29.28 -8.59
C ALA A 302 -58.33 -29.23 -8.15
N PHE A 303 -58.73 -28.19 -7.42
CA PHE A 303 -60.13 -27.94 -7.07
C PHE A 303 -61.00 -27.68 -8.29
N CYS A 304 -60.54 -26.82 -9.21
CA CYS A 304 -61.24 -26.55 -10.47
C CYS A 304 -61.41 -27.84 -11.30
N GLY A 305 -60.36 -28.67 -11.39
CA GLY A 305 -60.41 -29.95 -12.11
C GLY A 305 -61.42 -30.94 -11.50
N LYS A 306 -61.50 -31.04 -10.17
CA LYS A 306 -62.49 -31.90 -9.49
C LYS A 306 -63.93 -31.49 -9.79
N LEU A 307 -64.21 -30.19 -9.82
CA LEU A 307 -65.54 -29.66 -10.15
C LEU A 307 -65.85 -29.79 -11.66
N ALA A 308 -64.85 -29.58 -12.53
CA ALA A 308 -64.99 -29.77 -13.96
C ALA A 308 -65.33 -31.22 -14.32
N ALA A 309 -64.77 -32.20 -13.60
CA ALA A 309 -65.10 -33.62 -13.75
C ALA A 309 -66.57 -33.96 -13.41
N ARG A 310 -67.28 -33.07 -12.70
CA ARG A 310 -68.73 -33.15 -12.43
C ARG A 310 -69.56 -32.23 -13.33
N GLY A 311 -69.00 -31.78 -14.46
CA GLY A 311 -69.68 -30.91 -15.42
C GLY A 311 -69.67 -29.41 -15.07
N ILE A 312 -69.03 -29.02 -13.95
CA ILE A 312 -68.97 -27.63 -13.50
C ILE A 312 -67.57 -27.09 -13.83
N ALA A 313 -67.30 -26.82 -15.10
CA ALA A 313 -66.05 -26.17 -15.51
C ALA A 313 -66.08 -24.67 -15.21
N ARG A 314 -64.92 -24.09 -14.85
CA ARG A 314 -64.78 -22.64 -14.63
C ARG A 314 -64.70 -21.92 -15.97
N ALA A 315 -65.51 -20.88 -16.17
CA ALA A 315 -65.40 -20.05 -17.36
C ALA A 315 -64.18 -19.09 -17.28
N PRO A 316 -63.57 -18.69 -18.39
CA PRO A 316 -62.40 -17.79 -18.39
C PRO A 316 -62.65 -16.44 -17.71
N HIS A 317 -63.88 -15.92 -17.81
CA HIS A 317 -64.32 -14.65 -17.24
C HIS A 317 -64.80 -14.76 -15.78
N GLU A 318 -64.85 -15.98 -15.23
CA GLU A 318 -65.44 -16.21 -13.92
C GLU A 318 -64.39 -16.10 -12.81
N GLY A 319 -64.64 -15.18 -11.88
CA GLY A 319 -63.82 -14.98 -10.69
C GLY A 319 -63.91 -16.18 -9.73
N PRO A 320 -62.90 -16.39 -8.87
CA PRO A 320 -62.90 -17.50 -7.90
C PRO A 320 -64.12 -17.51 -6.97
N ARG A 321 -64.63 -16.33 -6.60
CA ARG A 321 -65.81 -16.17 -5.73
C ARG A 321 -67.07 -16.64 -6.45
N ASP A 322 -67.28 -16.17 -7.67
CA ASP A 322 -68.46 -16.46 -8.47
C ASP A 322 -68.49 -17.93 -8.89
N TYR A 323 -67.33 -18.48 -9.24
CA TYR A 323 -67.17 -19.91 -9.55
C TYR A 323 -67.52 -20.78 -8.35
N SER A 324 -66.98 -20.49 -7.17
CA SER A 324 -67.31 -21.23 -5.97
C SER A 324 -68.78 -21.09 -5.60
N ALA A 325 -69.40 -19.92 -5.77
CA ALA A 325 -70.82 -19.71 -5.50
C ALA A 325 -71.74 -20.46 -6.49
N ARG A 326 -71.36 -20.52 -7.77
CA ARG A 326 -72.09 -21.31 -8.79
C ARG A 326 -71.95 -22.81 -8.53
N ALA A 327 -70.74 -23.30 -8.29
CA ALA A 327 -70.50 -24.71 -7.97
C ALA A 327 -71.24 -25.15 -6.69
N ALA A 328 -71.32 -24.26 -5.68
CA ALA A 328 -72.01 -24.54 -4.43
C ALA A 328 -73.54 -24.57 -4.57
N ARG A 329 -74.11 -23.91 -5.59
CA ARG A 329 -75.54 -24.03 -5.96
C ARG A 329 -75.83 -25.33 -6.69
N ALA A 330 -74.92 -25.75 -7.57
CA ALA A 330 -75.07 -26.98 -8.35
C ALA A 330 -74.85 -28.26 -7.54
N LEU A 331 -74.09 -28.21 -6.44
CA LEU A 331 -73.81 -29.36 -5.57
C LEU A 331 -74.18 -29.04 -4.10
N PRO A 332 -75.48 -29.15 -3.73
CA PRO A 332 -75.97 -28.78 -2.40
C PRO A 332 -75.31 -29.57 -1.25
N ALA A 333 -75.04 -30.86 -1.47
CA ALA A 333 -74.42 -31.75 -0.49
C ALA A 333 -72.99 -31.32 -0.09
N SER A 334 -72.25 -30.70 -1.00
CA SER A 334 -70.86 -30.24 -0.78
C SER A 334 -70.74 -28.72 -0.66
N ARG A 335 -71.87 -28.01 -0.56
CA ARG A 335 -71.97 -26.53 -0.58
C ARG A 335 -71.03 -25.85 0.40
N ALA A 336 -71.03 -26.28 1.67
CA ALA A 336 -70.19 -25.70 2.72
C ALA A 336 -68.69 -25.87 2.43
N ALA A 337 -68.29 -27.04 1.92
CA ALA A 337 -66.90 -27.33 1.58
C ALA A 337 -66.41 -26.52 0.38
N ILE A 338 -67.24 -26.39 -0.67
CA ILE A 338 -66.92 -25.62 -1.89
C ILE A 338 -66.72 -24.13 -1.55
N LEU A 339 -67.63 -23.54 -0.78
CA LEU A 339 -67.54 -22.13 -0.37
C LEU A 339 -66.32 -21.88 0.54
N ARG A 340 -66.02 -22.82 1.45
CA ARG A 340 -64.85 -22.73 2.34
C ARG A 340 -63.53 -22.78 1.58
N ILE A 341 -63.41 -23.63 0.55
CA ILE A 341 -62.23 -23.71 -0.31
C ILE A 341 -62.07 -22.43 -1.13
N GLY A 342 -63.16 -21.90 -1.71
CA GLY A 342 -63.17 -20.64 -2.46
C GLY A 342 -62.73 -19.45 -1.62
N ALA A 343 -63.32 -19.29 -0.43
CA ALA A 343 -62.97 -18.23 0.50
C ALA A 343 -61.50 -18.30 0.94
N LEU A 344 -61.00 -19.51 1.23
CA LEU A 344 -59.60 -19.70 1.63
C LEU A 344 -58.62 -19.37 0.49
N TYR A 345 -58.93 -19.76 -0.76
CA TYR A 345 -58.10 -19.38 -1.91
C TYR A 345 -58.07 -17.86 -2.11
N ILE A 346 -59.22 -17.19 -2.02
CA ILE A 346 -59.30 -15.73 -2.16
C ILE A 346 -58.50 -15.04 -1.06
N ALA A 347 -58.64 -15.49 0.20
CA ALA A 347 -57.87 -14.94 1.32
C ALA A 347 -56.35 -15.13 1.14
N LEU A 348 -55.91 -16.29 0.62
CA LEU A 348 -54.49 -16.57 0.39
C LEU A 348 -53.90 -15.83 -0.82
N ARG A 349 -54.71 -15.51 -1.84
CA ARG A 349 -54.25 -14.92 -3.11
C ARG A 349 -54.45 -13.41 -3.19
N TYR A 350 -55.53 -12.89 -2.60
CA TYR A 350 -55.95 -11.48 -2.71
C TYR A 350 -56.15 -10.81 -1.35
N GLY A 351 -56.00 -11.53 -0.23
CA GLY A 351 -56.09 -10.95 1.11
C GLY A 351 -54.86 -10.11 1.47
N THR A 352 -55.08 -8.96 2.08
CA THR A 352 -54.04 -8.15 2.74
C THR A 352 -53.50 -8.92 3.96
N ARG A 353 -52.26 -9.42 3.87
CA ARG A 353 -51.45 -10.10 4.89
C ARG A 353 -51.94 -9.89 6.34
N SER A 354 -52.54 -10.92 6.94
CA SER A 354 -52.40 -11.18 8.39
C SER A 354 -51.34 -12.26 8.58
N MET A 355 -50.34 -11.93 9.40
CA MET A 355 -49.04 -12.60 9.54
C MET A 355 -49.07 -13.98 10.22
N GLU A 356 -50.24 -14.57 10.49
CA GLU A 356 -50.34 -15.89 11.14
C GLU A 356 -50.50 -17.10 10.19
N ASN A 357 -50.78 -16.90 8.90
CA ASN A 357 -51.04 -18.01 7.95
C ASN A 357 -50.32 -17.91 6.59
N SER A 358 -49.37 -16.99 6.47
CA SER A 358 -48.75 -16.66 5.18
C SER A 358 -47.64 -17.64 4.79
N GLY A 359 -47.96 -18.55 3.86
CA GLY A 359 -46.98 -19.33 3.10
C GLY A 359 -47.27 -20.83 3.08
N ALA A 360 -46.52 -21.60 3.86
CA ALA A 360 -46.60 -23.06 3.86
C ALA A 360 -47.86 -23.65 4.55
N PRO A 361 -48.32 -23.14 5.71
CA PRO A 361 -49.46 -23.73 6.43
C PRO A 361 -50.80 -23.51 5.70
N GLY A 362 -51.02 -22.31 5.16
CA GLY A 362 -52.23 -21.97 4.41
C GLY A 362 -52.36 -22.77 3.10
N ALA A 363 -51.27 -22.90 2.34
CA ALA A 363 -51.25 -23.71 1.13
C ALA A 363 -51.46 -25.22 1.42
N ALA A 364 -50.88 -25.73 2.51
CA ALA A 364 -51.08 -27.10 2.96
C ALA A 364 -52.54 -27.35 3.39
N ARG A 365 -53.15 -26.39 4.10
CA ARG A 365 -54.55 -26.42 4.52
C ARG A 365 -55.50 -26.42 3.33
N LEU A 366 -55.27 -25.55 2.34
CA LEU A 366 -56.04 -25.53 1.09
C LEU A 366 -55.92 -26.87 0.35
N ARG A 367 -54.70 -27.41 0.21
CA ARG A 367 -54.46 -28.71 -0.43
C ARG A 367 -55.15 -29.87 0.31
N ARG A 368 -55.22 -29.81 1.65
CA ARG A 368 -55.93 -30.80 2.46
C ARG A 368 -57.45 -30.74 2.22
N LEU A 369 -58.04 -29.55 2.29
CA LEU A 369 -59.47 -29.36 2.03
C LEU A 369 -59.87 -29.78 0.62
N VAL A 370 -59.04 -29.49 -0.39
CA VAL A 370 -59.28 -29.94 -1.76
C VAL A 370 -59.19 -31.46 -1.88
N ARG A 371 -58.30 -32.13 -1.13
CA ARG A 371 -58.22 -33.61 -1.09
C ARG A 371 -59.44 -34.23 -0.41
N GLU A 372 -59.86 -33.69 0.73
CA GLU A 372 -61.00 -34.15 1.53
C GLU A 372 -62.37 -33.83 0.90
N LEU A 373 -62.41 -32.92 -0.07
CA LEU A 373 -63.62 -32.62 -0.84
C LEU A 373 -64.13 -33.87 -1.56
N ARG A 374 -65.21 -34.44 -1.02
CA ARG A 374 -66.04 -35.46 -1.65
C ARG A 374 -67.22 -34.76 -2.31
N LEU A 375 -67.34 -34.96 -3.63
CA LEU A 375 -68.49 -34.53 -4.41
C LEU A 375 -69.44 -35.72 -4.38
N ALA A 376 -70.51 -35.65 -3.60
CA ALA A 376 -71.60 -36.62 -3.66
C ALA A 376 -72.40 -36.31 -4.93
#